data_AF-A0A3R6XN34-F1
#
_entry.id   AF-A0A3R6XN34-F1
#
_cell.length_a   1.000
_cell.length_b   1.000
_cell.length_c   1.000
_cell.angle_alpha   90.00
_cell.angle_beta   90.00
_cell.angle_gamma   90.00
#
_symmetry.space_group_name_H-M   'P 1'
#
loop_
_entity.id
_entity.type
_entity.pdbx_description
1 polymer ?
#
loop_
_entity_poly.entity_id
_entity_poly.type
_entity_poly.pdbx_seq_one_letter_code
_entity_poly.pdbx_strand_id
1 'polypeptide(L)'
;MLRTVATMAVAVAIGLTDATAASSHKITSLPGYNDAKPINFDQYAGHIPLPSNGQKMFYWLVESESNPSTDPLVLWLNGGPGCSSLNGFFTELGPFVVQSDLSVKRNPYAWNRKANMVFLDSPAGVGFSQPVLNASEYTDDVTAARSREFLKQFLELYPQYKNRDFYITGESYA
;
A
#
# COMPACT_ATOMS: atom_id res chain seq x y z
N MET A 1 38.45 -39.12 -31.98
CA MET A 1 38.19 -38.33 -30.76
C MET A 1 36.92 -37.53 -30.96
N LEU A 2 35.79 -38.03 -30.46
CA LEU A 2 34.48 -37.37 -30.59
C LEU A 2 34.31 -36.47 -29.36
N ARG A 3 34.30 -35.14 -29.54
CA ARG A 3 34.03 -34.19 -28.45
C ARG A 3 32.54 -33.88 -28.42
N THR A 4 31.87 -34.43 -27.41
CA THR A 4 30.48 -34.12 -27.07
C THR A 4 30.37 -32.66 -26.63
N VAL A 5 29.54 -31.87 -27.30
CA VAL A 5 29.18 -30.51 -26.86
C VAL A 5 27.93 -30.64 -25.98
N ALA A 6 28.06 -30.34 -24.69
CA ALA A 6 26.94 -30.24 -23.77
C ALA A 6 26.39 -28.81 -23.84
N THR A 7 25.20 -28.64 -24.42
CA THR A 7 24.42 -27.41 -24.33
C THR A 7 23.80 -27.31 -22.93
N MET A 8 24.27 -26.34 -22.12
CA MET A 8 23.54 -25.93 -20.91
C MET A 8 22.33 -25.10 -21.32
N ALA A 9 21.13 -25.61 -21.04
CA ALA A 9 19.92 -24.80 -21.04
C ALA A 9 19.94 -23.90 -19.79
N VAL A 10 20.05 -22.59 -20.00
CA VAL A 10 19.80 -21.61 -18.94
C VAL A 10 18.28 -21.46 -18.82
N ALA A 11 17.71 -22.00 -17.75
CA ALA A 11 16.33 -21.73 -17.40
C ALA A 11 16.25 -20.31 -16.84
N VAL A 12 15.67 -19.39 -17.62
CA VAL A 12 15.28 -18.06 -17.12
C VAL A 12 14.02 -18.25 -16.29
N ALA A 13 14.15 -18.19 -14.96
CA ALA A 13 13.01 -18.15 -14.06
C ALA A 13 12.36 -16.76 -14.17
N ILE A 14 11.31 -16.65 -14.97
CA ILE A 14 10.52 -15.42 -15.11
C ILE A 14 9.55 -15.34 -13.91
N GLY A 15 9.83 -14.43 -12.97
CA GLY A 15 8.86 -13.58 -12.25
C GLY A 15 7.63 -14.16 -11.54
N LEU A 16 7.57 -15.47 -11.25
CA LEU A 16 6.37 -16.08 -10.65
C LEU A 16 6.15 -15.76 -9.16
N THR A 17 7.13 -15.21 -8.44
CA THR A 17 7.01 -14.97 -6.99
C THR A 17 6.20 -13.73 -6.65
N ASP A 18 6.36 -12.63 -7.39
CA ASP A 18 5.84 -11.32 -6.96
C ASP A 18 4.33 -11.15 -7.21
N ALA A 19 3.83 -11.73 -8.31
CA ALA A 19 2.39 -11.71 -8.61
C ALA A 19 1.56 -12.49 -7.57
N THR A 20 2.16 -13.49 -6.90
CA THR A 20 1.51 -14.28 -5.85
C THR A 20 1.41 -13.55 -4.52
N ALA A 21 2.37 -12.68 -4.21
CA ALA A 21 2.33 -11.88 -2.99
C ALA A 21 1.28 -10.77 -3.11
N ALA A 22 1.24 -10.06 -4.24
CA ALA A 22 0.24 -9.03 -4.50
C ALA A 22 -1.20 -9.59 -4.49
N SER A 23 -1.39 -10.81 -5.01
CA SER A 23 -2.70 -11.47 -5.00
C SER A 23 -3.14 -11.88 -3.58
N SER A 24 -2.22 -12.22 -2.69
CA SER A 24 -2.55 -12.57 -1.30
C SER A 24 -3.02 -11.38 -0.46
N HIS A 25 -2.65 -10.16 -0.83
CA HIS A 25 -3.12 -8.93 -0.18
C HIS A 25 -4.48 -8.43 -0.71
N LYS A 26 -5.04 -9.07 -1.75
CA LYS A 26 -6.31 -8.62 -2.34
C LYS A 26 -7.46 -8.83 -1.36
N ILE A 27 -8.21 -7.75 -1.09
CA ILE A 27 -9.41 -7.82 -0.26
C ILE A 27 -10.60 -8.12 -1.17
N THR A 28 -11.25 -9.25 -0.93
CA THR A 28 -12.41 -9.71 -1.72
C THR A 28 -13.75 -9.35 -1.07
N SER A 29 -13.75 -9.03 0.23
CA SER A 29 -14.93 -8.58 0.95
C SER A 29 -14.54 -7.65 2.10
N LEU A 30 -15.36 -6.64 2.37
CA LEU A 30 -15.17 -5.71 3.48
C LEU A 30 -16.30 -5.90 4.50
N PRO A 31 -16.01 -6.38 5.72
CA PRO A 31 -17.02 -6.54 6.75
C PRO A 31 -17.78 -5.24 7.02
N GLY A 32 -19.10 -5.35 7.23
CA GLY A 32 -19.96 -4.20 7.52
C GLY A 32 -20.29 -3.32 6.32
N TYR A 33 -19.79 -3.61 5.12
CA TYR A 33 -20.17 -2.86 3.92
C TYR A 33 -21.67 -2.95 3.65
N ASN A 34 -22.34 -1.80 3.71
CA ASN A 34 -23.80 -1.70 3.58
C ASN A 34 -24.17 -0.39 2.83
N ASP A 35 -23.85 -0.38 1.54
CA ASP A 35 -24.18 0.71 0.63
C ASP A 35 -24.88 0.14 -0.61
N ALA A 36 -25.77 0.93 -1.21
CA ALA A 36 -26.45 0.55 -2.44
C ALA A 36 -25.48 0.51 -3.65
N LYS A 37 -24.46 1.38 -3.65
CA LYS A 37 -23.40 1.33 -4.67
C LYS A 37 -22.46 0.17 -4.32
N PRO A 38 -22.13 -0.77 -5.22
CA PRO A 38 -21.14 -1.80 -4.93
C PRO A 38 -19.72 -1.23 -4.88
N ILE A 39 -18.79 -1.96 -4.24
CA ILE A 39 -17.35 -1.70 -4.38
C ILE A 39 -16.94 -2.10 -5.80
N ASN A 40 -16.50 -1.12 -6.59
CA ASN A 40 -16.26 -1.26 -8.03
C ASN A 40 -14.80 -1.01 -8.43
N PHE A 41 -13.87 -1.12 -7.48
CA PHE A 41 -12.44 -0.96 -7.65
C PHE A 41 -11.74 -2.02 -6.81
N ASP A 42 -10.54 -2.43 -7.20
CA ASP A 42 -9.75 -3.36 -6.41
C ASP A 42 -9.09 -2.64 -5.23
N GLN A 43 -8.89 -3.38 -4.15
CA GLN A 43 -8.18 -2.88 -2.98
C GLN A 43 -7.31 -3.99 -2.38
N TYR A 44 -6.21 -3.58 -1.79
CA TYR A 44 -5.19 -4.48 -1.28
C TYR A 44 -4.68 -3.95 0.06
N ALA A 45 -4.59 -4.81 1.06
CA ALA A 45 -4.00 -4.44 2.33
C ALA A 45 -3.15 -5.58 2.87
N GLY A 46 -2.07 -5.22 3.55
CA GLY A 46 -1.13 -6.18 4.09
C GLY A 46 0.13 -5.52 4.58
N HIS A 47 1.10 -6.35 4.95
CA HIS A 47 2.41 -5.90 5.41
C HIS A 47 3.44 -6.07 4.30
N ILE A 48 4.22 -5.02 4.06
CA ILE A 48 5.42 -5.09 3.23
C ILE A 48 6.64 -5.11 4.15
N PRO A 49 7.44 -6.19 4.13
CA PRO A 49 8.66 -6.26 4.93
C PRO A 49 9.72 -5.32 4.35
N LEU A 50 10.49 -4.68 5.22
CA LEU A 50 11.65 -3.88 4.89
C LEU A 50 12.92 -4.73 5.11
N PRO A 51 13.60 -5.20 4.04
CA PRO A 51 14.73 -6.10 4.18
C PRO A 51 15.89 -5.54 5.01
N SER A 52 16.07 -4.21 5.03
CA SER A 52 17.21 -3.60 5.70
C SER A 52 17.14 -3.64 7.24
N ASN A 53 15.96 -3.87 7.82
CA ASN A 53 15.76 -3.84 9.28
C ASN A 53 14.70 -4.82 9.82
N GLY A 54 14.00 -5.55 8.95
CA GLY A 54 12.97 -6.51 9.34
C GLY A 54 11.64 -5.90 9.80
N GLN A 55 11.46 -4.58 9.68
CA GLN A 55 10.16 -3.94 9.95
C GLN A 55 9.11 -4.41 8.93
N LYS A 56 7.85 -4.40 9.33
CA LYS A 56 6.69 -4.78 8.51
C LYS A 56 5.74 -3.60 8.47
N MET A 57 5.71 -2.92 7.34
CA MET A 57 4.92 -1.71 7.17
C MET A 57 3.55 -2.07 6.61
N PHE A 58 2.49 -1.71 7.33
CA PHE A 58 1.12 -1.92 6.88
C PHE A 58 0.70 -0.82 5.91
N TYR A 59 0.03 -1.23 4.83
CA TYR A 59 -0.58 -0.31 3.89
C TYR A 59 -1.99 -0.78 3.51
N TRP A 60 -2.76 0.16 2.99
CA TRP A 60 -3.99 -0.12 2.26
C TRP A 60 -3.97 0.65 0.94
N LEU A 61 -3.94 -0.08 -0.16
CA LEU A 61 -4.08 0.43 -1.53
C LEU A 61 -5.55 0.33 -1.95
N VAL A 62 -6.09 1.40 -2.51
CA VAL A 62 -7.38 1.42 -3.21
C VAL A 62 -7.18 1.98 -4.61
N GLU A 63 -7.59 1.20 -5.60
CA GLU A 63 -7.42 1.57 -6.99
C GLU A 63 -8.37 2.71 -7.41
N SER A 64 -8.00 3.40 -8.48
CA SER A 64 -8.82 4.45 -9.06
C SER A 64 -10.16 3.89 -9.57
N GLU A 65 -11.26 4.58 -9.28
CA GLU A 65 -12.58 4.29 -9.88
C GLU A 65 -12.68 4.71 -11.35
N SER A 66 -11.75 5.55 -11.82
CA SER A 66 -11.78 6.13 -13.17
C SER A 66 -11.01 5.25 -14.15
N ASN A 67 -9.68 5.24 -14.12
CA ASN A 67 -8.88 4.28 -14.86
C ASN A 67 -7.61 3.90 -14.08
N PRO A 68 -7.63 2.82 -13.29
CA PRO A 68 -6.49 2.47 -12.42
C PRO A 68 -5.21 2.15 -13.18
N SER A 69 -5.35 1.76 -14.46
CA SER A 69 -4.22 1.45 -15.35
C SER A 69 -3.51 2.68 -15.92
N THR A 70 -4.06 3.89 -15.80
CA THR A 70 -3.45 5.14 -16.29
C THR A 70 -3.38 6.25 -15.23
N ASP A 71 -4.31 6.27 -14.28
CA ASP A 71 -4.43 7.31 -13.26
C ASP A 71 -3.25 7.32 -12.27
N PRO A 72 -2.91 8.49 -11.70
CA PRO A 72 -1.73 8.67 -10.86
C PRO A 72 -1.71 7.76 -9.64
N LEU A 73 -0.50 7.50 -9.13
CA LEU A 73 -0.29 6.87 -7.83
C LEU A 73 -0.08 7.97 -6.79
N VAL A 74 -0.81 7.91 -5.68
CA VAL A 74 -0.75 8.92 -4.63
C VAL A 74 -0.51 8.24 -3.29
N LEU A 75 0.58 8.60 -2.62
CA LEU A 75 0.85 8.19 -1.24
C LEU A 75 0.20 9.18 -0.29
N TRP A 76 -0.55 8.67 0.69
CA TRP A 76 -1.15 9.43 1.79
C TRP A 76 -0.53 9.05 3.12
N LEU A 77 -0.19 10.07 3.92
CA LEU A 77 0.38 9.97 5.26
C LEU A 77 -0.37 10.88 6.24
N ASN A 78 -0.95 10.32 7.29
CA ASN A 78 -1.35 11.14 8.45
C ASN A 78 -0.12 11.40 9.35
N GLY A 79 -0.11 12.54 10.05
CA GLY A 79 0.98 12.97 10.91
C GLY A 79 0.88 12.53 12.38
N GLY A 80 0.84 13.50 13.30
CA GLY A 80 0.82 13.30 14.75
C GLY A 80 2.02 13.94 15.45
N PRO A 81 3.23 13.36 15.40
CA PRO A 81 3.61 12.07 14.79
C PRO A 81 2.99 10.86 15.52
N GLY A 82 2.77 9.76 14.77
CA GLY A 82 2.30 8.48 15.33
C GLY A 82 0.82 8.16 15.09
N CYS A 83 0.10 8.98 14.32
CA CYS A 83 -1.29 8.70 13.95
C CYS A 83 -1.36 7.78 12.73
N SER A 84 -2.33 6.86 12.71
CA SER A 84 -2.53 5.94 11.59
C SER A 84 -3.08 6.66 10.36
N SER A 85 -2.59 6.28 9.19
CA SER A 85 -3.12 6.75 7.91
C SER A 85 -4.49 6.16 7.58
N LEU A 86 -4.94 5.16 8.34
CA LEU A 86 -6.32 4.68 8.26
C LEU A 86 -7.33 5.69 8.84
N ASN A 87 -6.86 6.71 9.57
CA ASN A 87 -7.72 7.85 9.91
C ASN A 87 -8.15 8.59 8.63
N GLY A 88 -7.20 8.94 7.77
CA GLY A 88 -7.50 9.53 6.46
C GLY A 88 -8.32 8.61 5.55
N PHE A 89 -8.09 7.30 5.66
CA PHE A 89 -8.86 6.31 4.92
C PHE A 89 -10.35 6.29 5.30
N PHE A 90 -10.68 6.20 6.60
CA PHE A 90 -12.07 5.99 7.04
C PHE A 90 -12.83 7.25 7.43
N THR A 91 -12.14 8.38 7.63
CA THR A 91 -12.76 9.59 8.18
C THR A 91 -12.57 10.84 7.32
N GLU A 92 -11.69 10.80 6.31
CA GLU A 92 -11.35 11.97 5.51
C GLU A 92 -11.62 11.72 4.01
N LEU A 93 -10.67 11.10 3.31
CA LEU A 93 -10.60 11.09 1.84
C LEU A 93 -10.56 9.70 1.21
N GLY A 94 -10.54 8.64 2.02
CA GLY A 94 -10.64 7.28 1.51
C GLY A 94 -12.06 6.94 1.01
N PRO A 95 -12.22 5.77 0.36
CA PRO A 95 -13.44 5.39 -0.34
C PRO A 95 -14.63 5.07 0.56
N PHE A 96 -14.40 4.99 1.87
CA PHE A 96 -15.36 4.49 2.84
C PHE A 96 -15.47 5.41 4.05
N VAL A 97 -16.65 5.44 4.65
CA VAL A 97 -16.92 6.11 5.93
C VAL A 97 -17.60 5.11 6.87
N VAL A 98 -17.05 4.94 8.07
CA VAL A 98 -17.67 4.15 9.14
C VAL A 98 -18.78 4.98 9.78
N GLN A 99 -19.99 4.43 9.80
CA GLN A 99 -21.17 5.05 10.38
C GLN A 99 -21.27 4.77 11.88
N SER A 100 -22.13 5.50 12.59
CA SER A 100 -22.36 5.31 14.04
C SER A 100 -22.94 3.93 14.39
N ASP A 101 -23.61 3.27 13.44
CA ASP A 101 -24.13 1.90 13.58
C ASP A 101 -23.12 0.82 13.18
N LEU A 102 -21.85 1.21 12.99
CA LEU A 102 -20.73 0.37 12.55
C LEU A 102 -20.86 -0.16 11.11
N SER A 103 -21.85 0.29 10.34
CA SER A 103 -21.89 0.02 8.90
C SER A 103 -20.83 0.83 8.17
N VAL A 104 -20.33 0.28 7.05
CA VAL A 104 -19.37 0.94 6.18
C VAL A 104 -20.09 1.37 4.91
N LYS A 105 -20.07 2.68 4.62
CA LYS A 105 -20.70 3.28 3.44
C LYS A 105 -19.69 3.93 2.53
N ARG A 106 -20.10 4.26 1.30
CA ARG A 106 -19.23 4.92 0.32
C ARG A 106 -19.05 6.39 0.66
N ASN A 107 -17.81 6.87 0.51
CA ASN A 107 -17.52 8.29 0.50
C ASN A 107 -17.72 8.85 -0.93
N PRO A 108 -18.71 9.72 -1.18
CA PRO A 108 -18.93 10.30 -2.51
C PRO A 108 -17.80 11.26 -2.95
N TYR A 109 -16.96 11.71 -2.02
CA TYR A 109 -15.85 12.64 -2.26
C TYR A 109 -14.47 11.99 -2.16
N ALA A 110 -14.43 10.65 -2.20
CA ALA A 110 -13.18 9.90 -2.11
C ALA A 110 -12.16 10.33 -3.19
N TRP A 111 -10.90 10.44 -2.80
CA TRP A 111 -9.82 10.80 -3.73
C TRP A 111 -9.53 9.69 -4.74
N ASN A 112 -9.80 8.43 -4.39
CA ASN A 112 -9.65 7.32 -5.33
C ASN A 112 -10.65 7.38 -6.51
N ARG A 113 -11.52 8.38 -6.59
CA ARG A 113 -12.28 8.68 -7.81
C ARG A 113 -11.38 9.00 -9.02
N LYS A 114 -10.13 9.42 -8.78
CA LYS A 114 -9.19 9.89 -9.82
C LYS A 114 -7.73 9.45 -9.61
N ALA A 115 -7.44 8.63 -8.61
CA ALA A 115 -6.08 8.21 -8.28
C ALA A 115 -6.06 6.81 -7.66
N ASN A 116 -4.95 6.11 -7.82
CA ASN A 116 -4.61 4.94 -7.03
C ASN A 116 -4.02 5.43 -5.71
N MET A 117 -4.71 5.23 -4.60
CA MET A 117 -4.34 5.79 -3.30
C MET A 117 -3.68 4.73 -2.43
N VAL A 118 -2.50 5.02 -1.88
CA VAL A 118 -1.79 4.18 -0.91
C VAL A 118 -1.78 4.88 0.43
N PHE A 119 -2.44 4.29 1.42
CA PHE A 119 -2.43 4.77 2.81
C PHE A 119 -1.40 3.95 3.58
N LEU A 120 -0.36 4.60 4.09
CA LEU A 120 0.75 3.93 4.78
C LEU A 120 0.74 4.27 6.27
N ASP A 121 0.66 3.26 7.13
CA ASP A 121 0.91 3.45 8.56
C ASP A 121 2.43 3.57 8.80
N SER A 122 2.90 4.78 9.13
CA SER A 122 4.31 5.08 9.36
C SER A 122 4.47 6.06 10.54
N PRO A 123 5.52 5.94 11.37
CA PRO A 123 6.58 4.91 11.38
C PRO A 123 6.13 3.54 11.91
N ALA A 124 7.03 2.56 11.96
CA ALA A 124 6.75 1.25 12.56
C ALA A 124 6.25 1.39 14.03
N GLY A 125 5.21 0.64 14.38
CA GLY A 125 4.49 0.78 15.65
C GLY A 125 3.20 1.60 15.55
N VAL A 126 3.01 2.37 14.47
CA VAL A 126 1.75 3.06 14.16
C VAL A 126 0.74 2.08 13.57
N GLY A 127 -0.50 2.13 14.07
CA GLY A 127 -1.62 1.34 13.54
C GLY A 127 -1.27 -0.15 13.49
N PHE A 128 -1.23 -0.72 12.28
CA PHE A 128 -0.86 -2.12 12.09
C PHE A 128 0.61 -2.34 11.72
N SER A 129 1.42 -1.29 11.54
CA SER A 129 2.86 -1.42 11.25
C SER A 129 3.64 -1.89 12.47
N GLN A 130 4.65 -2.74 12.26
CA GLN A 130 5.37 -3.43 13.33
C GLN A 130 6.89 -3.49 13.07
N PRO A 131 7.71 -3.65 14.13
CA PRO A 131 7.35 -3.59 15.56
C PRO A 131 7.29 -2.14 16.09
N VAL A 132 6.84 -1.98 17.33
CA VAL A 132 7.07 -0.75 18.11
C VAL A 132 8.57 -0.62 18.36
N LEU A 133 9.11 0.59 18.17
CA LEU A 133 10.54 0.88 18.29
C LEU A 133 10.86 1.53 19.63
N ASN A 134 12.16 1.64 19.94
CA ASN A 134 12.57 2.48 21.06
C ASN A 134 12.32 3.96 20.74
N ALA A 135 12.01 4.75 21.76
CA ALA A 135 11.69 6.17 21.59
C ALA A 135 12.77 6.96 20.82
N SER A 136 14.04 6.60 21.01
CA SER A 136 15.18 7.22 20.32
C SER A 136 15.27 6.92 18.82
N GLU A 137 14.51 5.94 18.33
CA GLU A 137 14.49 5.56 16.91
C GLU A 137 13.44 6.33 16.10
N TYR A 138 12.48 6.98 16.78
CA TYR A 138 11.48 7.84 16.15
C TYR A 138 12.08 9.21 15.83
N THR A 139 12.87 9.24 14.76
CA THR A 139 13.46 10.47 14.20
C THR A 139 12.98 10.69 12.77
N ASP A 140 13.06 11.93 12.29
CA ASP A 140 12.64 12.30 10.94
C ASP A 140 13.46 11.54 9.87
N ASP A 141 14.78 11.47 10.04
CA ASP A 141 15.69 10.78 9.12
C ASP A 141 15.37 9.27 9.02
N VAL A 142 15.15 8.62 10.16
CA VAL A 142 14.77 7.19 10.19
C VAL A 142 13.43 7.01 9.52
N THR A 143 12.42 7.80 9.90
CA THR A 143 11.06 7.69 9.36
C THR A 143 11.04 7.89 7.84
N ALA A 144 11.72 8.91 7.33
CA ALA A 144 11.86 9.16 5.90
C ALA A 144 12.58 8.02 5.17
N ALA A 145 13.66 7.48 5.77
CA ALA A 145 14.37 6.35 5.19
C ALA A 145 13.50 5.08 5.11
N ARG A 146 12.64 4.83 6.11
CA ARG A 146 11.73 3.67 6.13
C ARG A 146 10.57 3.82 5.17
N SER A 147 9.94 4.99 5.09
CA SER A 147 8.92 5.28 4.09
C SER A 147 9.46 5.16 2.66
N ARG A 148 10.70 5.61 2.42
CA ARG A 148 11.38 5.43 1.12
C ARG A 148 11.64 3.96 0.78
N GLU A 149 12.11 3.16 1.74
CA GLU A 149 12.32 1.73 1.52
C GLU A 149 11.00 1.01 1.28
N PHE A 150 9.95 1.33 2.05
CA PHE A 150 8.59 0.84 1.81
C PHE A 150 8.17 1.12 0.36
N LEU A 151 8.31 2.35 -0.12
CA LEU A 151 7.89 2.71 -1.48
C LEU A 151 8.63 1.89 -2.55
N LYS A 152 9.93 1.61 -2.34
CA LYS A 152 10.69 0.72 -3.24
C LYS A 152 10.09 -0.68 -3.24
N GLN A 153 9.87 -1.27 -2.06
CA GLN A 153 9.31 -2.62 -1.94
C GLN A 153 7.87 -2.68 -2.48
N PHE A 154 7.07 -1.65 -2.25
CA PHE A 154 5.72 -1.51 -2.81
C PHE A 154 5.73 -1.52 -4.34
N LEU A 155 6.65 -0.77 -4.98
CA LEU A 155 6.74 -0.74 -6.44
C LEU A 155 7.30 -2.04 -7.03
N GLU A 156 8.09 -2.81 -6.27
CA GLU A 156 8.46 -4.18 -6.68
C GLU A 156 7.27 -5.14 -6.60
N LEU A 157 6.44 -5.02 -5.55
CA LEU A 157 5.23 -5.81 -5.38
C LEU A 157 4.13 -5.46 -6.41
N TYR A 158 4.03 -4.17 -6.77
CA TYR A 158 3.06 -3.63 -7.71
C TYR A 158 3.75 -2.96 -8.91
N PRO A 159 4.42 -3.75 -9.78
CA PRO A 159 5.21 -3.21 -10.87
C PRO A 159 4.38 -2.42 -11.89
N GLN A 160 3.06 -2.61 -11.94
CA GLN A 160 2.16 -1.87 -12.82
C GLN A 160 2.09 -0.37 -12.51
N TYR A 161 2.50 0.06 -11.31
CA TYR A 161 2.55 1.49 -10.96
C TYR A 161 3.92 2.13 -11.21
N LYS A 162 4.93 1.35 -11.66
CA LYS A 162 6.22 1.94 -12.07
C LYS A 162 6.00 2.89 -13.24
N ASN A 163 6.69 4.03 -13.22
CA ASN A 163 6.59 5.12 -14.21
C ASN A 163 5.22 5.83 -14.28
N ARG A 164 4.36 5.65 -13.28
CA ARG A 164 3.16 6.48 -13.11
C ARG A 164 3.55 7.87 -12.60
N ASP A 165 2.78 8.89 -12.96
CA ASP A 165 2.75 10.14 -12.20
C ASP A 165 2.55 9.83 -10.72
N PHE A 166 3.46 10.32 -9.88
CA PHE A 166 3.52 9.99 -8.47
C PHE A 166 3.51 11.24 -7.61
N TYR A 167 2.64 11.26 -6.60
CA TYR A 167 2.49 12.36 -5.66
C TYR A 167 2.59 11.84 -4.23
N ILE A 168 3.29 12.58 -3.39
CA ILE A 168 3.31 12.38 -1.93
C ILE A 168 2.42 13.44 -1.32
N THR A 169 1.48 13.00 -0.50
CA THR A 169 0.48 13.83 0.15
C THR A 169 0.34 13.41 1.60
N GLY A 170 -0.12 14.32 2.45
CA GLY A 170 -0.35 14.02 3.85
C GLY A 170 -0.96 15.19 4.60
N GLU A 171 -1.24 14.95 5.87
CA GLU A 171 -1.80 15.95 6.80
C GLU A 171 -0.93 16.07 8.06
N SER A 172 -0.86 17.30 8.58
CA SER A 172 -0.24 17.63 9.88
C SER A 172 1.29 17.48 9.84
N TYR A 173 1.89 16.61 10.66
CA TYR A 173 3.35 16.39 10.72
C TYR A 173 3.94 15.73 9.46
N ALA A 174 3.10 15.24 8.55
CA ALA A 174 3.50 14.50 7.35
C ALA A 174 4.25 15.34 6.30
#